data_AF-A0A932VAS3-F1
#
_entry.id   AF-A0A932VAS3-F1
#
_cell.length_a   1.000
_cell.length_b   1.000
_cell.length_c   1.000
_cell.angle_alpha   90.00
_cell.angle_beta   90.00
_cell.angle_gamma   90.00
#
_symmetry.space_group_name_H-M   'P 1'
#
loop_
_entity.id
_entity.type
_entity.pdbx_description
1 polymer ?
#
loop_
_entity_poly.entity_id
_entity_poly.type
_entity_poly.pdbx_seq_one_letter_code
_entity_poly.pdbx_strand_id
1 'polypeptide(L)'
;MIRTAVDSSVLLDVFSADPVYGEVSLKVLQKCWREGVLIACDIVWAEIRPRFDSDEALLKVTEKIGLCFEPLEQRSALKARIVFSRGIAVFIESIFNTSASWNLPGNFELSFP
;
A
#
# COMPACT_ATOMS: atom_id res chain seq x y z
N MET A 1 -16.41 3.64 16.37
CA MET A 1 -15.13 2.92 16.35
C MET A 1 -14.25 3.56 15.30
N ILE A 2 -12.99 3.86 15.60
CA ILE A 2 -12.05 4.45 14.64
C ILE A 2 -11.59 3.35 13.67
N ARG A 3 -11.51 3.67 12.37
CA ARG A 3 -10.93 2.81 11.34
C ARG A 3 -9.69 3.49 10.80
N THR A 4 -8.57 2.78 10.81
CA THR A 4 -7.30 3.30 10.28
C THR A 4 -6.94 2.52 9.03
N ALA A 5 -6.99 3.20 7.89
CA ALA A 5 -6.46 2.65 6.65
C ALA A 5 -4.92 2.60 6.71
N VAL A 6 -4.35 1.45 6.39
CA VAL A 6 -2.91 1.20 6.43
C VAL A 6 -2.38 1.05 5.00
N ASP A 7 -1.26 1.73 4.73
CA ASP A 7 -0.55 1.66 3.46
C ASP A 7 0.44 0.48 3.42
N SER A 8 0.78 0.00 2.22
CA SER A 8 1.70 -1.12 2.04
C SER A 8 3.09 -0.81 2.56
N SER A 9 3.59 0.43 2.42
CA SER A 9 4.91 0.84 2.91
C SER A 9 5.09 0.53 4.40
N VAL A 10 4.13 0.93 5.23
CA VAL A 10 4.13 0.69 6.68
C VAL A 10 4.10 -0.81 7.00
N LEU A 11 3.32 -1.59 6.24
CA LEU A 11 3.26 -3.05 6.42
C LEU A 11 4.57 -3.72 5.99
N LEU A 12 5.17 -3.28 4.89
CA LEU A 12 6.42 -3.81 4.35
C LEU A 12 7.60 -3.51 5.27
N ASP A 13 7.64 -2.34 5.91
CA ASP A 13 8.64 -2.02 6.95
C ASP A 13 8.60 -3.06 8.08
N VAL A 14 7.41 -3.43 8.53
CA VAL A 14 7.22 -4.37 9.63
C VAL A 14 7.48 -5.81 9.18
N PHE A 15 6.93 -6.23 8.04
CA PHE A 15 7.09 -7.60 7.53
C PHE A 15 8.51 -7.91 7.05
N SER A 16 9.25 -6.89 6.62
CA SER A 16 10.64 -7.04 6.21
C SER A 16 11.63 -6.78 7.35
N ALA A 17 11.15 -6.41 8.53
CA ALA A 17 11.98 -5.97 9.65
C ALA A 17 12.97 -4.89 9.20
N ASP A 18 12.45 -3.86 8.52
CA ASP A 18 13.26 -2.77 7.99
C ASP A 18 14.08 -2.12 9.14
N PRO A 19 15.41 -1.97 8.98
CA PRO A 19 16.28 -1.53 10.05
C PRO A 19 16.12 -0.04 10.40
N VAL A 20 15.51 0.76 9.52
CA VAL A 20 15.32 2.20 9.69
C VAL A 20 13.91 2.51 10.16
N TYR A 21 12.91 1.93 9.51
CA TYR A 21 11.49 2.30 9.71
C TYR A 21 10.69 1.23 10.45
N GLY A 22 11.16 -0.01 10.55
CA GLY A 22 10.40 -1.13 11.11
C GLY A 22 9.91 -0.90 12.54
N GLU A 23 10.75 -0.36 13.42
CA GLU A 23 10.36 -0.09 14.82
C GLU A 23 9.31 1.02 14.91
N VAL A 24 9.47 2.08 14.11
CA VAL A 24 8.55 3.22 14.10
C VAL A 24 7.19 2.79 13.53
N SER A 25 7.20 2.12 12.38
CA SER A 25 6.01 1.58 11.73
C SER A 25 5.25 0.62 12.67
N LEU A 26 5.96 -0.28 13.37
CA LEU A 26 5.34 -1.17 14.36
C LEU A 26 4.68 -0.41 15.52
N LYS A 27 5.35 0.61 16.09
CA LYS A 27 4.78 1.42 17.19
C LYS A 27 3.52 2.15 16.76
N VAL A 28 3.47 2.67 15.53
CA VAL A 28 2.30 3.35 14.97
C VAL A 28 1.15 2.36 14.77
N LEU A 29 1.42 1.18 14.20
CA LEU A 29 0.39 0.14 14.03
C LEU A 29 -0.20 -0.29 15.39
N GLN A 30 0.64 -0.52 16.39
CA GLN A 30 0.19 -0.87 17.74
C GLN A 30 -0.68 0.22 18.38
N LYS A 31 -0.34 1.49 18.15
CA LYS A 31 -1.16 2.62 18.62
C LYS A 31 -2.53 2.60 17.96
N CYS A 32 -2.58 2.55 16.62
CA CYS A 32 -3.85 2.56 15.89
C CYS A 32 -4.72 1.34 16.19
N TRP A 33 -4.09 0.16 16.38
CA TRP A 33 -4.79 -1.06 16.80
C TRP A 33 -5.43 -0.93 18.20
N ARG A 34 -4.82 -0.20 19.14
CA ARG A 34 -5.46 0.10 20.44
C ARG A 34 -6.61 1.09 20.33
N GLU A 35 -6.61 1.95 19.31
CA GLU A 35 -7.62 3.00 19.10
C GLU A 35 -8.82 2.49 18.27
N GLY A 36 -8.69 1.36 17.58
CA GLY A 36 -9.74 0.83 16.72
C GLY A 36 -9.27 -0.35 15.85
N VAL A 37 -9.72 -0.36 14.59
CA VAL A 37 -9.42 -1.45 13.65
C VAL A 37 -8.49 -0.97 12.53
N LEU A 38 -7.54 -1.81 12.16
CA LEU A 38 -6.66 -1.62 11.01
C LEU A 38 -7.33 -2.21 9.77
N ILE A 39 -7.39 -1.44 8.68
CA ILE A 39 -7.97 -1.90 7.42
C ILE A 39 -7.00 -1.69 6.26
N ALA A 40 -7.02 -2.58 5.28
CA ALA A 40 -6.27 -2.46 4.03
C ALA A 40 -7.12 -2.91 2.85
N CYS A 41 -6.97 -2.23 1.72
CA CYS A 41 -7.72 -2.49 0.49
C CYS A 41 -7.00 -3.43 -0.47
N ASP A 42 -7.69 -3.83 -1.53
CA ASP A 42 -7.25 -4.79 -2.55
C ASP A 42 -5.82 -4.55 -3.04
N ILE A 43 -5.48 -3.28 -3.29
CA ILE A 43 -4.16 -2.88 -3.79
C ILE A 43 -3.07 -3.16 -2.75
N VAL A 44 -3.31 -2.79 -1.49
CA VAL A 44 -2.35 -3.04 -0.40
C VAL A 44 -2.15 -4.53 -0.18
N TRP A 45 -3.23 -5.32 -0.23
CA TRP A 45 -3.15 -6.78 -0.13
C TRP A 45 -2.35 -7.40 -1.28
N ALA A 46 -2.55 -6.91 -2.52
CA ALA A 46 -1.79 -7.34 -3.68
C ALA A 46 -0.30 -6.98 -3.57
N GLU A 47 0.04 -5.81 -3.02
CA GLU A 47 1.43 -5.35 -2.86
C GLU A 47 2.20 -6.12 -1.79
N ILE A 48 1.56 -6.48 -0.67
CA ILE A 48 2.24 -7.25 0.39
C ILE A 48 2.32 -8.75 0.08
N ARG A 49 1.45 -9.27 -0.80
CA ARG A 49 1.36 -10.71 -1.07
C ARG A 49 2.69 -11.35 -1.52
N PRO A 50 3.48 -10.76 -2.44
CA PRO A 50 4.76 -11.33 -2.87
C PRO A 50 5.78 -11.51 -1.74
N ARG A 51 5.57 -10.89 -0.56
CA ARG A 51 6.48 -10.99 0.57
C ARG A 51 6.39 -12.31 1.33
N PHE A 52 5.35 -13.09 1.10
CA PHE A 52 5.03 -14.33 1.80
C PHE A 52 5.11 -15.54 0.86
N ASP A 53 5.59 -16.67 1.41
CA ASP A 53 5.75 -17.91 0.65
C ASP A 53 4.41 -18.53 0.22
N SER A 54 3.33 -18.26 0.98
CA SER A 54 1.99 -18.74 0.67
C SER A 54 0.90 -17.77 1.12
N ASP A 55 -0.31 -17.96 0.59
CA ASP A 55 -1.50 -17.19 0.96
C ASP A 55 -1.85 -17.41 2.44
N GLU A 56 -1.69 -18.63 2.94
CA GLU A 56 -1.94 -18.98 4.34
C GLU A 56 -0.96 -18.27 5.29
N ALA A 57 0.32 -18.14 4.89
CA ALA A 57 1.31 -17.42 5.66
C ALA A 57 0.95 -15.93 5.78
N LEU A 58 0.51 -15.32 4.67
CA LEU A 58 -0.01 -13.95 4.66
C LEU A 58 -1.21 -13.82 5.59
N LEU A 59 -2.25 -14.66 5.40
CA LEU A 59 -3.49 -14.59 6.17
C LEU A 59 -3.25 -14.73 7.67
N LYS A 60 -2.38 -15.66 8.08
CA LYS A 60 -2.01 -15.87 9.47
C LYS A 60 -1.32 -14.66 10.08
N VAL A 61 -0.42 -14.00 9.33
CA VAL A 61 0.28 -12.81 9.81
C VAL A 61 -0.68 -11.61 9.89
N THR A 62 -1.52 -11.41 8.88
CA THR A 62 -2.52 -10.32 8.88
C THR A 62 -3.55 -10.48 9.99
N GLU A 63 -3.99 -11.71 10.27
CA GLU A 63 -4.89 -12.03 11.38
C GLU A 63 -4.21 -11.72 12.73
N LYS A 64 -2.94 -12.11 12.89
CA LYS A 64 -2.16 -11.85 14.11
C LYS A 64 -2.03 -10.36 14.44
N ILE A 65 -1.92 -9.50 13.43
CA ILE A 65 -1.83 -8.04 13.62
C ILE A 65 -3.20 -7.35 13.61
N GLY A 66 -4.29 -8.10 13.43
CA GLY A 66 -5.66 -7.57 13.37
C GLY A 66 -5.93 -6.69 12.16
N LEU A 67 -5.26 -6.95 11.03
CA LEU A 67 -5.49 -6.24 9.77
C LEU A 67 -6.68 -6.85 9.04
N CYS A 68 -7.74 -6.07 8.84
CA CYS A 68 -8.93 -6.48 8.12
C CYS A 68 -8.87 -6.06 6.65
N PHE A 69 -9.37 -6.93 5.78
CA PHE A 69 -9.61 -6.60 4.38
C PHE A 69 -10.84 -5.70 4.26
N GLU A 70 -10.72 -4.57 3.56
CA GLU A 70 -11.83 -3.69 3.21
C GLU A 70 -11.70 -3.22 1.75
N PRO A 71 -12.62 -3.62 0.85
CA PRO A 71 -12.47 -3.36 -0.57
C PRO A 71 -12.49 -1.86 -0.90
N LEU A 72 -11.68 -1.46 -1.88
CA LEU A 72 -11.62 -0.05 -2.29
C LEU A 72 -12.88 0.36 -3.05
N GLU A 73 -13.68 1.23 -2.44
CA GLU A 73 -14.77 1.89 -3.17
C GLU A 73 -14.26 3.02 -4.07
N GLN A 74 -14.88 3.20 -5.23
CA GLN A 74 -14.58 4.30 -6.16
C GLN A 74 -14.63 5.68 -5.47
N ARG A 75 -15.58 5.88 -4.55
CA ARG A 75 -15.69 7.12 -3.77
C ARG A 75 -14.49 7.36 -2.86
N SER A 76 -13.92 6.30 -2.28
CA SER A 76 -12.72 6.36 -1.45
C SER A 76 -11.50 6.75 -2.29
N ALA A 77 -11.35 6.14 -3.48
CA ALA A 77 -10.30 6.51 -4.43
C ALA A 77 -10.38 7.98 -4.87
N LEU A 78 -11.58 8.47 -5.19
CA LEU A 78 -11.79 9.87 -5.58
C LEU A 78 -11.46 10.87 -4.46
N LYS A 79 -11.66 10.51 -3.20
CA LYS A 79 -11.27 11.33 -2.04
C LYS A 79 -9.76 11.30 -1.81
N ALA A 80 -9.13 10.14 -1.97
CA ALA A 80 -7.68 9.98 -1.85
C ALA A 80 -6.90 10.81 -2.89
N ARG A 81 -7.54 11.17 -4.01
CA ARG A 81 -6.99 12.05 -5.06
C ARG A 81 -6.30 13.30 -4.53
N ILE A 82 -6.83 13.93 -3.47
CA ILE A 82 -6.25 15.20 -2.97
C ILE A 82 -4.82 14.98 -2.45
N VAL A 83 -4.58 13.85 -1.77
CA VAL A 83 -3.24 13.45 -1.33
C VAL A 83 -2.39 12.99 -2.51
N PHE A 84 -2.97 12.19 -3.40
CA PHE A 84 -2.28 11.65 -4.57
C PHE A 84 -1.83 12.73 -5.58
N SER A 85 -2.63 13.78 -5.79
CA SER A 85 -2.30 14.90 -6.68
C SER A 85 -1.06 15.69 -6.23
N ARG A 86 -0.70 15.62 -4.94
CA ARG A 86 0.52 16.22 -4.40
C ARG A 86 1.72 15.30 -4.55
N GLY A 87 1.52 13.97 -4.51
CA GLY A 87 2.57 12.96 -4.68
C GLY A 87 2.91 12.62 -6.13
N ILE A 88 1.91 12.59 -7.03
CA ILE A 88 2.12 12.37 -8.47
C ILE A 88 3.09 13.40 -9.04
N ALA A 89 2.97 14.68 -8.66
CA ALA A 89 3.85 15.71 -9.19
C ALA A 89 5.33 15.37 -8.94
N VAL A 90 5.64 14.86 -7.74
CA VAL A 90 7.00 14.46 -7.35
C VAL A 90 7.42 13.15 -8.04
N PHE A 91 6.53 12.17 -8.16
CA PHE A 91 6.84 10.88 -8.79
C PHE A 91 7.00 10.97 -10.31
N ILE A 92 6.15 11.77 -10.98
CA ILE A 92 6.25 12.08 -12.41
C ILE A 92 7.50 12.92 -12.67
N GLU A 93 7.77 13.99 -11.92
CA GLU A 93 9.02 14.74 -12.11
C GLU A 93 10.25 13.86 -11.89
N SER A 94 10.25 12.93 -10.93
CA SER A 94 11.37 11.99 -10.74
C SER A 94 11.52 10.98 -11.90
N ILE A 95 10.41 10.49 -12.48
CA ILE A 95 10.43 9.56 -13.62
C ILE A 95 10.85 10.28 -14.90
N PHE A 96 10.36 11.50 -15.15
CA PHE A 96 10.67 12.25 -16.37
C PHE A 96 12.02 12.99 -16.31
N ASN A 97 12.54 13.30 -15.12
CA ASN A 97 13.86 13.94 -14.95
C ASN A 97 15.01 12.91 -14.82
N THR A 98 14.68 11.62 -14.68
CA THR A 98 15.64 10.55 -14.93
C THR A 98 15.53 10.17 -16.39
N SER A 99 16.50 10.56 -17.21
CA SER A 99 16.63 10.20 -18.62
C SER A 99 16.94 8.71 -18.83
N ALA A 100 16.13 7.83 -18.23
CA ALA A 100 16.05 6.44 -18.62
C ALA A 100 15.05 6.36 -19.78
N SER A 101 15.57 6.24 -21.00
CA SER A 101 14.78 5.89 -22.18
C SER A 101 14.15 4.52 -21.97
N TRP A 102 12.94 4.48 -21.42
CA TRP A 102 12.11 3.28 -21.45
C TRP A 102 11.62 3.11 -22.88
N ASN A 103 12.32 2.29 -23.66
CA ASN A 103 11.77 1.73 -24.89
C ASN A 103 10.65 0.78 -24.50
N LEU A 104 9.42 1.31 -24.38
CA LEU A 104 8.23 0.48 -24.34
C LEU A 104 8.17 -0.30 -25.67
N PRO A 105 8.17 -1.64 -25.66
CA PRO A 105 7.92 -2.39 -26.88
C PRO A 105 6.47 -2.18 -27.30
N GLY A 106 6.28 -1.39 -28.37
CA GLY A 106 5.09 -1.38 -29.23
C GLY A 106 3.78 -0.91 -28.60
N ASN A 107 3.25 0.21 -29.11
CA ASN A 107 1.85 0.66 -29.07
C ASN A 107 0.87 -0.15 -28.21
N PHE A 108 0.79 0.17 -26.91
CA PHE A 108 -0.39 -0.15 -26.12
C PHE A 108 -1.45 0.94 -26.39
N GLU A 109 -2.25 0.74 -27.44
CA GLU A 109 -3.54 1.43 -27.55
C GLU A 109 -4.48 0.80 -26.52
N LEU A 110 -4.76 1.56 -25.44
CA LEU A 110 -5.84 1.22 -24.52
C LEU A 110 -7.18 1.44 -25.22
N SER A 111 -7.65 0.40 -25.90
CA SER A 111 -9.04 0.28 -26.33
C SER A 111 -9.84 -0.32 -25.17
N PHE A 112 -10.68 0.50 -24.55
CA PHE A 112 -11.68 0.03 -23.60
C PHE A 112 -12.93 -0.40 -24.38
N PRO A 113 -13.60 -1.51 -24.01
CA PRO A 113 -14.94 -1.82 -24.50
C PRO A 113 -15.99 -0.82 -24.00
#